data_AF-A0A2U1MGP8-F1
#
_entry.id   AF-A0A2U1MGP8-F1
#
_cell.length_a   1.000
_cell.length_b   1.000
_cell.length_c   1.000
_cell.angle_alpha   90.00
_cell.angle_beta   90.00
_cell.angle_gamma   90.00
#
_symmetry.space_group_name_H-M   'P 1'
#
loop_
_entity.id
_entity.type
_entity.pdbx_description
1 polymer ?
#
loop_
_entity_poly.entity_id
_entity_poly.type
_entity_poly.pdbx_seq_one_letter_code
_entity_poly.pdbx_strand_id
1 'polypeptide(L)'
;MVDLPGITRVPVGDQPKDIYEQVSGMFLGFGISCIWQLAHSYYYHKDIVKKINEKLHASISDLNKLPITLTSVPDAMVALMQIIGSLKETLQRILIRGESDQYDDDKQMHCNARLVEMLDEFSKELKKNANTSLDFLVEEMNVLEDANGIRLPHFLPHSVFLCLLHRKVNTISNMPVSFVDKVCAYLEIVCARVLADCCGNYPQLFPSMRKATLCVMTKMKLKFLERVMELIEMEKITDYTCDPDYMGYYNMLMGSRDQFVNALKKGSGSMTIEGYGTVNISHLISTPVNTRDQAFDLKMRMTAYWKHVLRRMVDSVALKLRFLMQKVVNDEIEVEIMNEVMVHGGGIEKMLNEPPLVAKKRERLQRSIGLLQESKEVIEQVIDGIVVTD
;
A
#
# COMPACT_ATOMS: atom_id res chain seq x y z
N MET A 1 -79.51 40.28 18.80
CA MET A 1 -78.95 41.38 19.62
C MET A 1 -79.31 41.07 21.06
N VAL A 2 -78.39 40.42 21.78
CA VAL A 2 -78.55 40.15 23.21
C VAL A 2 -77.64 41.15 23.92
N ASP A 3 -78.25 42.17 24.51
CA ASP A 3 -77.58 43.14 25.37
C ASP A 3 -77.00 42.42 26.58
N LEU A 4 -75.68 42.50 26.75
CA LEU A 4 -74.98 42.10 27.96
C LEU A 4 -75.11 43.23 28.99
N PRO A 5 -75.81 43.02 30.13
CA PRO A 5 -75.88 44.01 31.19
C PRO A 5 -74.63 43.87 32.06
N GLY A 6 -73.71 44.84 31.99
CA GLY A 6 -72.49 44.78 32.81
C GLY A 6 -71.51 45.94 32.71
N ILE A 7 -71.85 47.05 32.06
CA ILE A 7 -71.10 48.32 32.16
C ILE A 7 -72.01 49.35 32.85
N THR A 8 -72.42 49.03 34.07
CA THR A 8 -73.12 49.94 34.96
C THR A 8 -72.10 50.75 35.75
N ARG A 9 -72.06 52.07 35.51
CA ARG A 9 -71.49 53.05 36.45
C ARG A 9 -72.42 53.18 37.67
N VAL A 10 -72.42 52.17 38.54
CA VAL A 10 -73.07 52.25 39.85
C VAL A 10 -71.96 52.21 40.92
N PRO A 11 -71.72 53.31 41.67
CA PRO A 11 -70.69 53.32 42.70
C PRO A 11 -71.17 52.51 43.90
N VAL A 12 -70.55 51.34 44.12
CA VAL A 12 -70.71 50.56 45.36
C VAL A 12 -69.72 51.15 46.38
N GLY A 13 -70.20 51.51 47.58
CA GLY A 13 -69.53 52.38 48.54
C GLY A 13 -68.15 51.95 49.08
N ASP A 14 -67.67 50.75 48.72
CA ASP A 14 -66.40 50.16 49.21
C ASP A 14 -65.41 49.80 48.09
N GLN A 15 -65.59 50.30 46.85
CA GLN A 15 -64.63 50.05 45.77
C GLN A 15 -63.39 50.97 45.83
N PRO A 16 -62.16 50.44 45.67
CA PRO A 16 -60.95 51.23 45.53
C PRO A 16 -61.04 52.22 44.35
N LYS A 17 -60.55 53.46 44.53
CA LYS A 17 -60.60 54.51 43.48
C LYS A 17 -59.83 54.13 42.20
N ASP A 18 -58.93 53.16 42.28
CA ASP A 18 -58.03 52.68 41.24
C ASP A 18 -58.51 51.37 40.57
N ILE A 19 -59.77 50.94 40.78
CA ILE A 19 -60.25 49.65 40.27
C ILE A 19 -60.15 49.49 38.74
N TYR A 20 -60.31 50.58 37.99
CA TYR A 20 -60.11 50.55 36.54
C TYR A 20 -58.64 50.29 36.17
N GLU A 21 -57.70 50.91 36.89
CA GLU A 21 -56.26 50.70 36.70
C GLU A 21 -55.84 49.29 37.15
N GLN A 22 -56.40 48.77 38.25
CA GLN A 22 -56.16 47.40 38.71
C GLN A 22 -56.68 46.36 37.72
N VAL A 23 -57.90 46.53 37.22
CA VAL A 23 -58.51 45.62 36.24
C VAL A 23 -57.78 45.70 34.90
N SER A 24 -57.45 46.91 34.43
CA SER A 24 -56.67 47.11 33.20
C SER A 24 -55.25 46.51 33.33
N GLY A 25 -54.59 46.70 34.47
CA GLY A 25 -53.28 46.11 34.78
C GLY A 25 -53.33 44.58 34.89
N MET A 26 -54.41 44.01 35.41
CA MET A 26 -54.66 42.57 35.40
C MET A 26 -54.83 42.05 33.97
N PHE A 27 -55.64 42.69 33.13
CA PHE A 27 -55.82 42.28 31.72
C PHE A 27 -54.54 42.43 30.90
N LEU A 28 -53.78 43.53 31.07
CA LEU A 28 -52.49 43.73 30.42
C LEU A 28 -51.44 42.72 30.90
N GLY A 29 -51.36 42.46 32.20
CA GLY A 29 -50.45 41.47 32.78
C GLY A 29 -50.76 40.04 32.33
N PHE A 30 -52.05 39.65 32.30
CA PHE A 30 -52.49 38.35 31.81
C PHE A 30 -52.26 38.23 30.29
N GLY A 31 -52.57 39.27 29.52
CA GLY A 31 -52.33 39.32 28.08
C GLY A 31 -50.86 39.19 27.72
N ILE A 32 -49.97 39.93 28.40
CA ILE A 32 -48.51 39.85 28.19
C ILE A 32 -47.99 38.46 28.59
N SER A 33 -48.48 37.86 29.69
CA SER A 33 -48.11 36.50 30.10
C SER A 33 -48.52 35.45 29.06
N CYS A 34 -49.74 35.52 28.53
CA CYS A 34 -50.22 34.63 27.46
C CYS A 34 -49.41 34.79 26.17
N ILE A 35 -49.13 36.03 25.74
CA ILE A 35 -48.31 36.31 24.56
C ILE A 35 -46.88 35.76 24.75
N TRP A 36 -46.30 35.89 25.94
CA TRP A 36 -44.97 35.36 26.23
C TRP A 36 -44.95 33.83 26.21
N GLN A 37 -45.97 33.16 26.76
CA GLN A 37 -46.12 31.71 26.69
C GLN A 37 -46.33 31.20 25.25
N LEU A 38 -47.14 31.89 24.44
CA LEU A 38 -47.35 31.56 23.03
C LEU A 38 -46.07 31.77 22.22
N ALA A 39 -45.37 32.89 22.41
CA ALA A 39 -44.09 33.16 21.75
C ALA A 39 -43.03 32.13 22.16
N HIS A 40 -42.93 31.81 23.46
CA HIS A 40 -41.99 30.81 23.97
C HIS A 40 -42.30 29.42 23.40
N SER A 41 -43.58 29.04 23.36
CA SER A 41 -44.04 27.80 22.71
C SER A 41 -43.67 27.80 21.22
N TYR A 42 -43.98 28.86 20.49
CA TYR A 42 -43.70 28.96 19.05
C TYR A 42 -42.20 28.87 18.72
N TYR A 43 -41.34 29.57 19.48
CA TYR A 43 -39.88 29.46 19.34
C TYR A 43 -39.38 28.04 19.64
N TYR A 44 -39.92 27.41 20.70
CA TYR A 44 -39.58 26.04 21.06
C TYR A 44 -39.98 25.04 19.97
N HIS A 45 -41.16 25.20 19.37
CA HIS A 45 -41.62 24.38 18.24
C HIS A 45 -40.70 24.53 17.02
N LYS A 46 -40.29 25.77 16.66
CA LYS A 46 -39.33 26.00 15.57
C LYS A 46 -37.98 25.32 15.81
N ASP A 47 -37.46 25.37 17.03
CA ASP A 47 -36.20 24.70 17.39
C ASP A 47 -36.32 23.17 17.32
N ILE A 48 -37.47 22.61 17.71
CA ILE A 48 -37.73 21.18 17.57
C ILE A 48 -37.78 20.79 16.09
N VAL A 49 -38.52 21.53 15.25
CA VAL A 49 -38.58 21.27 13.79
C VAL A 49 -37.20 21.31 13.17
N LYS A 50 -36.36 22.28 13.56
CA LYS A 50 -34.97 22.38 13.09
C LYS A 50 -34.17 21.12 13.45
N LYS A 51 -34.20 20.68 14.72
CA LYS A 51 -33.51 19.47 15.19
C LYS A 51 -34.03 18.20 14.51
N ILE A 52 -35.34 18.11 14.25
CA ILE A 52 -35.93 17.00 13.51
C ILE A 52 -35.41 16.97 12.08
N ASN A 53 -35.41 18.10 11.37
CA ASN A 53 -34.89 18.18 10.01
C ASN A 53 -33.39 17.86 9.95
N GLU A 54 -32.57 18.37 10.87
CA GLU A 54 -31.15 18.04 10.97
C GLU A 54 -30.93 16.52 11.15
N LYS A 55 -31.66 15.90 12.08
CA LYS A 55 -31.57 14.46 12.35
C LYS A 55 -32.13 13.61 11.20
N LEU A 56 -33.16 14.09 10.51
CA LEU A 56 -33.73 13.46 9.33
C LEU A 56 -32.71 13.47 8.18
N HIS A 57 -32.11 14.61 7.89
CA HIS A 57 -31.05 14.73 6.88
C HIS A 57 -29.84 13.85 7.20
N ALA A 58 -29.40 13.81 8.46
CA ALA A 58 -28.33 12.92 8.89
C ALA A 58 -28.70 11.44 8.70
N SER A 59 -29.92 11.04 9.09
CA SER A 59 -30.39 9.65 8.96
C SER A 59 -30.54 9.22 7.50
N ILE A 60 -31.03 10.10 6.62
CA ILE A 60 -31.10 9.87 5.17
C ILE A 60 -29.69 9.76 4.57
N SER A 61 -28.77 10.65 4.97
CA SER A 61 -27.37 10.58 4.53
C SER A 61 -26.72 9.26 4.92
N ASP A 62 -26.92 8.81 6.16
CA ASP A 62 -26.38 7.53 6.64
C ASP A 62 -27.04 6.32 5.98
N LEU A 63 -28.33 6.42 5.61
CA LEU A 63 -29.02 5.38 4.84
C LEU A 63 -28.47 5.29 3.41
N ASN A 64 -28.21 6.43 2.77
CA ASN A 64 -27.63 6.50 1.41
C ASN A 64 -26.19 5.99 1.35
N LYS A 65 -25.46 5.98 2.47
CA LYS A 65 -24.14 5.35 2.57
C LYS A 65 -24.20 3.82 2.65
N LEU A 66 -25.36 3.23 2.93
CA LEU A 66 -25.50 1.77 2.96
C LEU A 66 -25.55 1.21 1.53
N PRO A 67 -24.96 0.03 1.29
CA PRO A 67 -24.98 -0.61 -0.03
C PRO A 67 -26.41 -0.83 -0.54
N ILE A 68 -26.64 -0.76 -1.85
CA ILE A 68 -27.98 -0.99 -2.41
C ILE A 68 -28.37 -2.46 -2.20
N THR A 69 -29.60 -2.72 -1.74
CA THR A 69 -30.16 -4.08 -1.66
C THR A 69 -30.30 -4.63 -3.08
N LEU A 70 -29.55 -5.67 -3.40
CA LEU A 70 -29.53 -6.27 -4.73
C LEU A 70 -30.73 -7.20 -4.87
N THR A 71 -31.66 -6.84 -5.75
CA THR A 71 -32.92 -7.59 -5.97
C THR A 71 -32.85 -8.57 -7.14
N SER A 72 -31.84 -8.46 -8.00
CA SER A 72 -31.70 -9.30 -9.19
C SER A 72 -30.25 -9.69 -9.47
N VAL A 73 -30.08 -10.81 -10.18
CA VAL A 73 -28.76 -11.29 -10.65
C VAL A 73 -28.04 -10.25 -11.54
N PRO A 74 -28.70 -9.56 -12.49
CA PRO A 74 -28.08 -8.46 -13.23
C PRO A 74 -27.56 -7.33 -12.33
N ASP A 75 -28.33 -6.91 -11.32
CA ASP A 75 -27.89 -5.86 -10.39
C ASP A 75 -26.65 -6.30 -9.61
N ALA A 76 -26.64 -7.57 -9.18
CA ALA A 76 -25.49 -8.15 -8.49
C ALA A 76 -24.24 -8.20 -9.39
N MET A 77 -24.40 -8.52 -10.68
CA MET A 77 -23.32 -8.49 -11.67
C MET A 77 -22.74 -7.08 -11.84
N VAL A 78 -23.60 -6.07 -11.94
CA VAL A 78 -23.18 -4.67 -12.04
C VAL A 78 -22.42 -4.27 -10.77
N ALA A 79 -22.93 -4.60 -9.58
CA ALA A 79 -22.25 -4.32 -8.32
C ALA A 79 -20.88 -5.02 -8.24
N LEU A 80 -20.79 -6.28 -8.64
CA LEU A 80 -19.52 -7.01 -8.66
C LEU A 80 -18.51 -6.34 -9.61
N MET A 81 -18.93 -5.96 -10.81
CA MET A 81 -18.06 -5.28 -11.77
C MET A 81 -17.58 -3.91 -11.25
N GLN A 82 -18.44 -3.16 -10.56
CA GLN A 82 -18.05 -1.90 -9.92
C GLN A 82 -17.01 -2.13 -8.81
N ILE A 83 -17.18 -3.16 -7.98
CA ILE A 83 -16.22 -3.51 -6.92
C ILE A 83 -14.89 -3.93 -7.53
N ILE A 84 -14.90 -4.79 -8.55
CA ILE A 84 -13.68 -5.22 -9.25
C ILE A 84 -12.98 -4.03 -9.92
N GLY A 85 -13.75 -3.15 -10.57
CA GLY A 85 -13.22 -1.93 -11.17
C GLY A 85 -12.59 -1.00 -10.14
N SER A 86 -13.23 -0.81 -8.98
CA SER A 86 -12.70 -0.03 -7.87
C SER A 86 -11.42 -0.63 -7.29
N LEU A 87 -11.38 -1.96 -7.11
CA LEU A 87 -10.19 -2.68 -6.66
C LEU A 87 -9.04 -2.48 -7.66
N LYS A 88 -9.31 -2.67 -8.95
CA LYS A 88 -8.32 -2.52 -10.03
C LYS A 88 -7.76 -1.11 -10.08
N GLU A 89 -8.60 -0.07 -10.08
CA GLU A 89 -8.14 1.32 -10.11
C GLU A 89 -7.32 1.65 -8.85
N THR A 90 -7.78 1.21 -7.67
CA THR A 90 -7.03 1.46 -6.42
C THR A 90 -5.66 0.80 -6.45
N LEU A 91 -5.56 -0.46 -6.89
CA LEU A 91 -4.28 -1.14 -7.07
C LEU A 91 -3.41 -0.46 -8.14
N GLN A 92 -3.99 0.01 -9.26
CA GLN A 92 -3.24 0.76 -10.26
C GLN A 92 -2.64 2.04 -9.68
N ARG A 93 -3.44 2.82 -8.94
CA ARG A 93 -3.00 4.06 -8.32
C ARG A 93 -1.84 3.82 -7.36
N ILE A 94 -1.98 2.89 -6.41
CA ILE A 94 -0.95 2.68 -5.37
C ILE A 94 0.27 1.88 -5.86
N LEU A 95 0.08 0.79 -6.61
CA LEU A 95 1.17 -0.14 -6.97
C LEU A 95 1.90 0.32 -8.24
N ILE A 96 1.19 0.99 -9.15
CA ILE A 96 1.73 1.37 -10.46
C ILE A 96 1.99 2.87 -10.49
N ARG A 97 0.99 3.73 -10.33
CA ARG A 97 1.16 5.18 -10.48
C ARG A 97 1.88 5.84 -9.29
N GLY A 98 1.85 5.21 -8.12
CA GLY A 98 2.43 5.76 -6.89
C GLY A 98 1.56 6.85 -6.25
N GLU A 99 0.27 6.86 -6.60
CA GLU A 99 -0.73 7.74 -6.02
C GLU A 99 -1.27 7.09 -4.73
N SER A 100 -0.95 7.69 -3.58
CA SER A 100 -1.32 7.18 -2.25
C SER A 100 -2.26 8.10 -1.47
N ASP A 101 -2.93 9.01 -2.16
CA ASP A 101 -3.88 10.01 -1.63
C ASP A 101 -4.93 9.40 -0.69
N GLN A 102 -5.46 8.22 -1.02
CA GLN A 102 -6.43 7.50 -0.19
C GLN A 102 -5.83 6.95 1.12
N TYR A 103 -4.51 6.87 1.21
CA TYR A 103 -3.76 6.27 2.31
C TYR A 103 -2.62 7.18 2.80
N ASP A 104 -2.81 8.50 2.77
CA ASP A 104 -1.77 9.47 3.10
C ASP A 104 -1.15 9.23 4.49
N ASP A 105 -1.97 8.86 5.47
CA ASP A 105 -1.55 8.58 6.85
C ASP A 105 -0.86 7.21 7.02
N ASP A 106 -1.04 6.27 6.09
CA ASP A 106 -0.47 4.93 6.17
C ASP A 106 0.75 4.78 5.25
N LYS A 107 1.94 5.05 5.81
CA LYS A 107 3.22 4.91 5.11
C LYS A 107 3.47 3.51 4.54
N GLN A 108 2.82 2.45 5.05
CA GLN A 108 2.96 1.11 4.48
C GLN A 108 2.26 0.97 3.13
N MET A 109 1.28 1.83 2.84
CA MET A 109 0.57 1.86 1.56
C MET A 109 1.28 2.72 0.50
N HIS A 110 2.37 3.39 0.86
CA HIS A 110 3.20 4.19 -0.05
C HIS A 110 4.13 3.27 -0.85
N CYS A 111 3.53 2.44 -1.72
CA CYS A 111 4.15 1.24 -2.27
C CYS A 111 5.45 1.51 -3.03
N ASN A 112 5.46 2.50 -3.92
CA ASN A 112 6.67 2.85 -4.66
C ASN A 112 7.84 3.21 -3.74
N ALA A 113 7.59 3.97 -2.66
CA ALA A 113 8.63 4.33 -1.71
C ALA A 113 9.17 3.10 -0.97
N ARG A 114 8.27 2.22 -0.48
CA ARG A 114 8.67 0.98 0.22
C ARG A 114 9.45 0.04 -0.70
N LEU A 115 9.04 -0.11 -1.96
CA LEU A 115 9.72 -0.97 -2.94
C LEU A 115 11.12 -0.44 -3.29
N VAL A 116 11.28 0.88 -3.45
CA VAL A 116 12.60 1.49 -3.65
C VAL A 116 13.51 1.25 -2.45
N GLU A 117 13.01 1.42 -1.23
CA GLU A 117 13.78 1.13 -0.02
C GLU A 117 14.25 -0.34 0.04
N MET A 118 13.39 -1.29 -0.32
CA MET A 118 13.76 -2.72 -0.37
C MET A 118 14.82 -2.98 -1.44
N LEU A 119 14.73 -2.33 -2.62
CA LEU A 119 15.73 -2.45 -3.68
C LEU A 119 17.08 -1.84 -3.28
N ASP A 120 17.06 -0.69 -2.62
CA ASP A 120 18.26 -0.02 -2.10
C ASP A 120 18.94 -0.87 -1.03
N GLU A 121 18.17 -1.47 -0.12
CA GLU A 121 18.67 -2.41 0.88
C GLU A 121 19.29 -3.64 0.21
N PHE A 122 18.58 -4.25 -0.74
CA PHE A 122 19.08 -5.38 -1.52
C PHE A 122 20.41 -5.05 -2.24
N SER A 123 20.49 -3.88 -2.87
CA SER A 123 21.73 -3.41 -3.52
C SER A 123 22.88 -3.25 -2.53
N LYS A 124 22.62 -2.72 -1.34
CA LYS A 124 23.62 -2.55 -0.28
C LYS A 124 24.11 -3.90 0.25
N GLU A 125 23.21 -4.84 0.48
CA GLU A 125 23.56 -6.18 0.96
C GLU A 125 24.41 -6.94 -0.06
N LEU A 126 24.04 -6.90 -1.35
CA LEU A 126 24.82 -7.48 -2.44
C LEU A 126 26.26 -6.94 -2.48
N LYS A 127 26.42 -5.62 -2.34
CA LYS A 127 27.73 -4.97 -2.32
C LYS A 127 28.56 -5.35 -1.09
N LYS A 128 27.93 -5.54 0.07
CA LYS A 128 28.62 -5.94 1.31
C LYS A 128 29.23 -7.34 1.19
N ASN A 129 28.53 -8.29 0.57
CA ASN A 129 29.02 -9.65 0.39
C ASN A 129 30.07 -9.80 -0.74
N ALA A 130 30.41 -8.73 -1.46
CA ALA A 130 31.42 -8.78 -2.51
C ALA A 130 32.87 -8.92 -2.00
N ASN A 131 33.12 -8.57 -0.73
CA ASN A 131 34.48 -8.31 -0.19
C ASN A 131 35.00 -9.37 0.81
N THR A 132 34.34 -10.53 0.94
CA THR A 132 34.62 -11.50 2.01
C THR A 132 35.62 -12.60 1.64
N SER A 133 36.79 -12.25 1.09
CA SER A 133 37.89 -13.21 0.97
C SER A 133 38.86 -13.03 2.15
N LEU A 134 39.21 -14.13 2.83
CA LEU A 134 40.07 -14.14 4.02
C LEU A 134 41.51 -13.66 3.71
N ASP A 135 42.07 -14.08 2.58
CA ASP A 135 43.45 -13.77 2.18
C ASP A 135 43.54 -13.36 0.71
N PHE A 136 44.26 -12.28 0.44
CA PHE A 136 44.36 -11.69 -0.90
C PHE A 136 45.04 -12.64 -1.90
N LEU A 137 44.45 -12.80 -3.09
CA LEU A 137 44.88 -13.68 -4.20
C LEU A 137 44.88 -15.20 -3.96
N VAL A 138 44.60 -15.69 -2.75
CA VAL A 138 44.68 -17.13 -2.46
C VAL A 138 43.69 -17.93 -3.31
N GLU A 139 42.44 -17.46 -3.42
CA GLU A 139 41.43 -18.13 -4.23
C GLU A 139 41.82 -18.14 -5.72
N GLU A 140 42.29 -17.01 -6.23
CA GLU A 140 42.74 -16.88 -7.61
C GLU A 140 43.92 -17.82 -7.92
N MET A 141 44.90 -17.92 -7.00
CA MET A 141 46.03 -18.83 -7.13
C MET A 141 45.60 -20.29 -7.13
N ASN A 142 44.71 -20.70 -6.24
CA ASN A 142 44.24 -22.08 -6.17
C ASN A 142 43.56 -22.52 -7.48
N VAL A 143 42.69 -21.68 -8.05
CA VAL A 143 42.03 -22.00 -9.33
C VAL A 143 43.02 -22.02 -10.49
N LEU A 144 44.05 -21.16 -10.45
CA LEU A 144 45.12 -21.19 -11.43
C LEU A 144 45.93 -22.49 -11.36
N GLU A 145 46.30 -22.94 -10.17
CA GLU A 145 47.02 -24.20 -9.95
C GLU A 145 46.23 -25.39 -10.48
N ASP A 146 44.94 -25.49 -10.12
CA ASP A 146 44.04 -26.55 -10.58
C ASP A 146 43.91 -26.58 -12.12
N ALA A 147 43.87 -25.40 -12.75
CA ALA A 147 43.69 -25.29 -14.18
C ALA A 147 44.99 -25.34 -14.98
N ASN A 148 46.16 -25.18 -14.35
CA ASN A 148 47.43 -24.96 -15.05
C ASN A 148 47.90 -26.19 -15.85
N GLY A 149 47.52 -27.41 -15.48
CA GLY A 149 47.78 -28.61 -16.29
C GLY A 149 49.23 -28.72 -16.83
N ILE A 150 49.43 -29.42 -17.95
CA ILE A 150 50.72 -29.47 -18.67
C ILE A 150 50.66 -28.48 -19.83
N ARG A 151 50.93 -27.20 -19.58
CA ARG A 151 50.91 -26.14 -20.62
C ARG A 151 51.98 -25.07 -20.41
N LEU A 152 52.14 -24.22 -21.42
CA LEU A 152 53.04 -23.07 -21.34
C LEU A 152 52.59 -22.06 -20.26
N PRO A 153 53.51 -21.53 -19.45
CA PRO A 153 53.23 -20.42 -18.55
C PRO A 153 52.70 -19.19 -19.30
N HIS A 154 52.02 -18.27 -18.59
CA HIS A 154 51.49 -16.98 -19.06
C HIS A 154 50.16 -16.98 -19.84
N PHE A 155 49.65 -18.13 -20.28
CA PHE A 155 48.27 -18.18 -20.79
C PHE A 155 47.27 -18.28 -19.64
N LEU A 156 46.39 -17.28 -19.51
CA LEU A 156 45.26 -17.32 -18.60
C LEU A 156 44.06 -17.96 -19.33
N PRO A 157 43.62 -19.18 -18.95
CA PRO A 157 42.47 -19.79 -19.58
C PRO A 157 41.20 -19.09 -19.17
N HIS A 158 40.30 -18.94 -20.13
CA HIS A 158 38.97 -18.41 -19.88
C HIS A 158 38.19 -19.23 -18.84
N SER A 159 38.41 -20.55 -18.79
CA SER A 159 37.79 -21.44 -17.80
C SER A 159 38.14 -21.09 -16.35
N VAL A 160 39.31 -20.52 -16.08
CA VAL A 160 39.71 -20.07 -14.73
C VAL A 160 38.85 -18.90 -14.29
N PHE A 161 38.63 -17.92 -15.19
CA PHE A 161 37.76 -16.79 -14.92
C PHE A 161 36.32 -17.25 -14.66
N LEU A 162 35.79 -18.12 -15.53
CA LEU A 162 34.44 -18.66 -15.38
C LEU A 162 34.27 -19.46 -14.08
N CYS A 163 35.30 -20.21 -13.65
CA CYS A 163 35.26 -20.93 -12.38
C CYS A 163 35.09 -19.98 -11.19
N LEU A 164 35.86 -18.89 -11.15
CA LEU A 164 35.73 -17.86 -10.11
C LEU A 164 34.40 -17.12 -10.19
N LEU A 165 33.94 -16.78 -11.39
CA LEU A 165 32.64 -16.13 -11.60
C LEU A 165 31.53 -17.01 -11.02
N HIS A 166 31.53 -18.29 -11.37
CA HIS A 166 30.57 -19.27 -10.87
C HIS A 166 30.59 -19.34 -9.34
N ARG A 167 31.78 -19.42 -8.71
CA ARG A 167 31.91 -19.41 -7.25
C ARG A 167 31.33 -18.14 -6.63
N LYS A 168 31.67 -16.95 -7.16
CA LYS A 168 31.13 -15.67 -6.64
C LYS A 168 29.62 -15.54 -6.84
N VAL A 169 29.06 -15.95 -7.98
CA VAL A 169 27.60 -15.92 -8.18
C VAL A 169 26.90 -16.84 -7.17
N ASN A 170 27.47 -18.01 -6.88
CA ASN A 170 26.92 -18.92 -5.88
C ASN A 170 26.95 -18.36 -4.45
N THR A 171 27.87 -17.47 -4.09
CA THR A 171 27.87 -16.88 -2.74
C THR A 171 26.69 -15.94 -2.51
N ILE A 172 26.15 -15.34 -3.57
CA ILE A 172 25.04 -14.37 -3.50
C ILE A 172 23.69 -14.93 -3.98
N SER A 173 23.63 -16.18 -4.45
CA SER A 173 22.45 -16.74 -5.14
C SER A 173 21.17 -16.74 -4.29
N ASN A 174 21.28 -16.90 -2.98
CA ASN A 174 20.14 -16.89 -2.06
C ASN A 174 19.57 -15.48 -1.82
N MET A 175 20.35 -14.42 -2.06
CA MET A 175 19.95 -13.05 -1.78
C MET A 175 18.79 -12.56 -2.65
N PRO A 176 18.84 -12.67 -4.00
CA PRO A 176 17.70 -12.28 -4.84
C PRO A 176 16.47 -13.17 -4.59
N VAL A 177 16.64 -14.44 -4.22
CA VAL A 177 15.53 -15.32 -3.83
C VAL A 177 14.84 -14.80 -2.57
N SER A 178 15.62 -14.45 -1.54
CA SER A 178 15.10 -13.88 -0.30
C SER A 178 14.43 -12.52 -0.52
N PHE A 179 14.95 -11.72 -1.45
CA PHE A 179 14.32 -10.46 -1.87
C PHE A 179 12.92 -10.70 -2.47
N VAL A 180 12.76 -11.70 -3.33
CA VAL A 180 11.45 -12.05 -3.91
C VAL A 180 10.46 -12.41 -2.80
N ASP A 181 10.86 -13.22 -1.82
CA ASP A 181 10.01 -13.57 -0.69
C ASP A 181 9.55 -12.34 0.10
N LYS A 182 10.47 -11.44 0.43
CA LYS A 182 10.20 -10.20 1.18
C LYS A 182 9.22 -9.30 0.44
N VAL A 183 9.44 -9.07 -0.86
CA VAL A 183 8.57 -8.21 -1.67
C VAL A 183 7.19 -8.82 -1.87
N CYS A 184 7.10 -10.11 -2.17
CA CYS A 184 5.81 -10.78 -2.36
C CYS A 184 4.97 -10.75 -1.06
N ALA A 185 5.59 -10.99 0.10
CA ALA A 185 4.91 -10.90 1.39
C ALA A 185 4.37 -9.48 1.65
N TYR A 186 5.16 -8.44 1.32
CA TYR A 186 4.72 -7.06 1.42
C TYR A 186 3.53 -6.76 0.49
N LEU A 187 3.61 -7.16 -0.78
CA LEU A 187 2.53 -6.94 -1.74
C LEU A 187 1.25 -7.68 -1.34
N GLU A 188 1.35 -8.88 -0.76
CA GLU A 188 0.19 -9.60 -0.21
C GLU A 188 -0.52 -8.81 0.90
N ILE A 189 0.23 -8.16 1.79
CA ILE A 189 -0.33 -7.30 2.85
C ILE A 189 -1.05 -6.10 2.24
N VAL A 190 -0.44 -5.43 1.26
CA VAL A 190 -1.05 -4.29 0.56
C VAL A 190 -2.35 -4.72 -0.13
N CYS A 191 -2.32 -5.79 -0.91
CA CYS A 191 -3.49 -6.31 -1.60
C CYS A 191 -4.61 -6.70 -0.63
N ALA A 192 -4.27 -7.31 0.51
CA ALA A 192 -5.25 -7.67 1.53
C ALA A 192 -5.95 -6.46 2.15
N ARG A 193 -5.23 -5.34 2.34
CA ARG A 193 -5.80 -4.08 2.85
C ARG A 193 -6.75 -3.44 1.84
N VAL A 194 -6.29 -3.25 0.60
CA VAL A 194 -7.14 -2.68 -0.47
C VAL A 194 -8.39 -3.53 -0.66
N LEU A 195 -8.26 -4.85 -0.61
CA LEU A 195 -9.39 -5.76 -0.71
C LEU A 195 -10.39 -5.59 0.44
N ALA A 196 -9.90 -5.46 1.68
CA ALA A 196 -10.77 -5.24 2.83
C ALA A 196 -11.58 -3.95 2.70
N ASP A 197 -10.95 -2.87 2.24
CA ASP A 197 -11.61 -1.59 2.00
C ASP A 197 -12.66 -1.68 0.88
N CYS A 198 -12.31 -2.33 -0.24
CA CYS A 198 -13.23 -2.51 -1.38
C CYS A 198 -14.44 -3.38 -1.04
N CYS A 199 -14.26 -4.40 -0.20
CA CYS A 199 -15.32 -5.31 0.20
C CYS A 199 -16.13 -4.86 1.42
N GLY A 200 -15.83 -3.70 2.03
CA GLY A 200 -16.46 -3.27 3.29
C GLY A 200 -18.01 -3.26 3.25
N ASN A 201 -18.58 -2.97 2.09
CA ASN A 201 -20.02 -2.95 1.85
C ASN A 201 -20.62 -4.33 1.49
N TYR A 202 -19.79 -5.30 1.10
CA TYR A 202 -20.20 -6.63 0.67
C TYR A 202 -19.32 -7.71 1.33
N PRO A 203 -19.38 -7.87 2.68
CA PRO A 203 -18.54 -8.82 3.41
C PRO A 203 -18.70 -10.27 2.97
N GLN A 204 -19.84 -10.63 2.37
CA GLN A 204 -20.08 -11.96 1.79
C GLN A 204 -19.19 -12.28 0.59
N LEU A 205 -18.67 -11.27 -0.12
CA LEU A 205 -17.74 -11.44 -1.24
C LEU A 205 -16.29 -11.60 -0.80
N PHE A 206 -15.95 -11.07 0.38
CA PHE A 206 -14.58 -10.99 0.85
C PHE A 206 -13.85 -12.34 0.84
N PRO A 207 -14.43 -13.48 1.28
CA PRO A 207 -13.74 -14.77 1.24
C PRO A 207 -13.34 -15.21 -0.18
N SER A 208 -14.25 -15.07 -1.15
CA SER A 208 -14.00 -15.46 -2.54
C SER A 208 -12.96 -14.54 -3.19
N MET A 209 -13.10 -13.22 -3.02
CA MET A 209 -12.14 -12.26 -3.57
C MET A 209 -10.76 -12.39 -2.91
N ARG A 210 -10.70 -12.70 -1.61
CA ARG A 210 -9.43 -12.94 -0.90
C ARG A 210 -8.75 -14.18 -1.44
N LYS A 211 -9.50 -15.25 -1.66
CA LYS A 211 -8.97 -16.49 -2.23
C LYS A 211 -8.42 -16.26 -3.64
N ALA A 212 -9.17 -15.57 -4.50
CA ALA A 212 -8.70 -15.20 -5.85
C ALA A 212 -7.43 -14.35 -5.81
N THR A 213 -7.42 -13.32 -4.97
CA THR A 213 -6.25 -12.43 -4.81
C THR A 213 -5.02 -13.21 -4.36
N LEU A 214 -5.14 -14.07 -3.34
CA LEU A 214 -4.05 -14.93 -2.87
C LEU A 214 -3.56 -15.90 -3.96
N CYS A 215 -4.48 -16.44 -4.77
CA CYS A 215 -4.14 -17.30 -5.90
C CYS A 215 -3.26 -16.55 -6.92
N VAL A 216 -3.65 -15.34 -7.32
CA VAL A 216 -2.86 -14.51 -8.26
C VAL A 216 -1.51 -14.12 -7.67
N MET A 217 -1.47 -13.71 -6.39
CA MET A 217 -0.20 -13.38 -5.72
C MET A 217 0.75 -14.57 -5.63
N THR A 218 0.23 -15.77 -5.36
CA THR A 218 1.03 -17.00 -5.35
C THR A 218 1.58 -17.31 -6.75
N LYS A 219 0.76 -17.22 -7.79
CA LYS A 219 1.18 -17.38 -9.19
C LYS A 219 2.25 -16.36 -9.58
N MET A 220 2.10 -15.11 -9.16
CA MET A 220 3.09 -14.05 -9.37
C MET A 220 4.43 -14.40 -8.71
N LYS A 221 4.41 -14.82 -7.44
CA LYS A 221 5.61 -15.20 -6.69
C LYS A 221 6.38 -16.32 -7.39
N LEU A 222 5.69 -17.38 -7.82
CA LEU A 222 6.32 -18.50 -8.52
C LEU A 222 6.99 -18.05 -9.84
N LYS A 223 6.28 -17.27 -10.66
CA LYS A 223 6.84 -16.70 -11.90
C LYS A 223 8.02 -15.76 -11.65
N PHE A 224 8.02 -15.07 -10.51
CA PHE A 224 9.13 -14.18 -10.14
C PHE A 224 10.36 -14.99 -9.74
N LEU A 225 10.19 -15.99 -8.86
CA LEU A 225 11.25 -16.89 -8.44
C LEU A 225 11.89 -17.62 -9.61
N GLU A 226 11.09 -18.19 -10.51
CA GLU A 226 11.57 -18.85 -11.73
C GLU A 226 12.50 -17.93 -12.53
N ARG A 227 12.06 -16.70 -12.79
CA ARG A 227 12.87 -15.75 -13.57
C ARG A 227 14.14 -15.30 -12.85
N VAL A 228 14.10 -15.19 -11.52
CA VAL A 228 15.28 -14.86 -10.73
C VAL A 228 16.29 -16.01 -10.74
N MET A 229 15.82 -17.25 -10.65
CA MET A 229 16.71 -18.42 -10.79
C MET A 229 17.36 -18.46 -12.18
N GLU A 230 16.59 -18.25 -13.25
CA GLU A 230 17.14 -18.14 -14.61
C GLU A 230 18.22 -17.05 -14.71
N LEU A 231 17.99 -15.87 -14.10
CA LEU A 231 18.96 -14.77 -14.09
C LEU A 231 20.28 -15.17 -13.41
N ILE A 232 20.21 -15.85 -12.27
CA ILE A 232 21.39 -16.35 -11.56
C ILE A 232 22.15 -17.33 -12.44
N GLU A 233 21.46 -18.25 -13.11
CA GLU A 233 22.10 -19.23 -14.01
C GLU A 233 22.70 -18.57 -15.25
N MET A 234 22.06 -17.56 -15.83
CA MET A 234 22.61 -16.80 -16.95
C MET A 234 23.94 -16.11 -16.59
N GLU A 235 24.03 -15.50 -15.40
CA GLU A 235 25.25 -14.85 -14.91
C GLU A 235 26.41 -15.83 -14.65
N LYS A 236 26.13 -17.13 -14.52
CA LYS A 236 27.16 -18.18 -14.38
C LYS A 236 27.75 -18.62 -15.72
N ILE A 237 27.00 -18.47 -16.81
CA ILE A 237 27.35 -19.07 -18.11
C ILE A 237 28.33 -18.21 -18.90
N THR A 238 28.17 -16.88 -18.87
CA THR A 238 28.97 -15.99 -19.71
C THR A 238 29.38 -14.70 -19.00
N ASP A 239 30.62 -14.30 -19.22
CA ASP A 239 31.29 -13.11 -18.70
C ASP A 239 31.24 -11.93 -19.69
N TYR A 240 30.12 -11.77 -20.41
CA TYR A 240 29.95 -10.69 -21.38
C TYR A 240 29.57 -9.35 -20.73
N THR A 241 30.13 -8.26 -21.24
CA THR A 241 29.67 -6.89 -21.00
C THR A 241 29.88 -6.05 -22.26
N CYS A 242 28.88 -5.26 -22.62
CA CYS A 242 28.99 -4.23 -23.65
C CYS A 242 29.33 -2.84 -23.07
N ASP A 243 29.45 -2.74 -21.73
CA ASP A 243 29.78 -1.50 -21.05
C ASP A 243 31.24 -1.10 -21.33
N PRO A 244 31.50 0.04 -22.00
CA PRO A 244 32.86 0.48 -22.32
C PRO A 244 33.67 0.80 -21.05
N ASP A 245 33.01 1.11 -19.93
CA ASP A 245 33.68 1.47 -18.68
C ASP A 245 34.38 0.27 -18.01
N TYR A 246 34.04 -0.97 -18.42
CA TYR A 246 34.72 -2.17 -17.92
C TYR A 246 36.24 -2.06 -18.10
N MET A 247 36.68 -1.74 -19.32
CA MET A 247 38.11 -1.65 -19.63
C MET A 247 38.77 -0.47 -18.91
N GLY A 248 38.07 0.66 -18.79
CA GLY A 248 38.55 1.83 -18.06
C GLY A 248 38.82 1.50 -16.59
N TYR A 249 37.84 0.88 -15.92
CA TYR A 249 37.96 0.52 -14.52
C TYR A 249 38.97 -0.61 -14.28
N TYR A 250 39.04 -1.60 -15.17
CA TYR A 250 40.08 -2.63 -15.14
C TYR A 250 41.49 -2.03 -15.26
N ASN A 251 41.71 -1.12 -16.22
CA ASN A 251 43.01 -0.47 -16.42
C ASN A 251 43.41 0.38 -15.20
N MET A 252 42.44 1.08 -14.60
CA MET A 252 42.65 1.84 -13.36
C MET A 252 43.13 0.92 -12.23
N LEU A 253 42.44 -0.20 -12.00
CA LEU A 253 42.86 -1.21 -11.03
C LEU A 253 44.27 -1.76 -11.31
N MET A 254 44.56 -2.06 -12.58
CA MET A 254 45.87 -2.53 -13.03
C MET A 254 46.99 -1.49 -12.89
N GLY A 255 46.66 -0.19 -12.78
CA GLY A 255 47.63 0.87 -12.49
C GLY A 255 48.38 0.67 -11.15
N SER A 256 47.81 -0.10 -10.22
CA SER A 256 48.45 -0.44 -8.94
C SER A 256 49.48 -1.58 -9.04
N ARG A 257 49.65 -2.21 -10.21
CA ARG A 257 50.51 -3.39 -10.40
C ARG A 257 51.97 -3.14 -10.05
N ASP A 258 52.55 -2.02 -10.49
CA ASP A 258 53.97 -1.73 -10.24
C ASP A 258 54.24 -1.51 -8.74
N GLN A 259 53.29 -0.87 -8.05
CA GLN A 259 53.35 -0.69 -6.60
C GLN A 259 53.28 -2.03 -5.88
N PHE A 260 52.40 -2.94 -6.34
CA PHE A 260 52.26 -4.30 -5.81
C PHE A 260 53.55 -5.10 -5.97
N VAL A 261 54.14 -5.13 -7.17
CA VAL A 261 55.41 -5.81 -7.44
C VAL A 261 56.55 -5.24 -6.59
N ASN A 262 56.63 -3.91 -6.46
CA ASN A 262 57.66 -3.26 -5.66
C ASN A 262 57.50 -3.51 -4.15
N ALA A 263 56.26 -3.54 -3.64
CA ALA A 263 55.99 -3.84 -2.23
C ALA A 263 56.49 -5.24 -1.84
N LEU A 264 56.29 -6.22 -2.72
CA LEU A 264 56.72 -7.61 -2.52
C LEU A 264 58.24 -7.76 -2.62
N LYS A 265 58.90 -7.08 -3.56
CA LYS A 265 60.38 -7.04 -3.64
C LYS A 265 61.02 -6.47 -2.37
N LYS A 266 60.33 -5.52 -1.71
CA LYS A 266 60.78 -4.92 -0.45
C LYS A 266 60.45 -5.76 0.79
N GLY A 267 59.75 -6.89 0.64
CA GLY A 267 59.30 -7.72 1.76
C GLY A 267 58.21 -7.06 2.62
N SER A 268 57.38 -6.19 2.03
CA SER A 268 56.30 -5.51 2.75
C SER A 268 55.20 -6.50 3.15
N GLY A 269 54.67 -6.39 4.37
CA GLY A 269 53.61 -7.30 4.85
C GLY A 269 52.20 -6.97 4.35
N SER A 270 51.95 -5.71 3.96
CA SER A 270 50.64 -5.22 3.52
C SER A 270 50.77 -4.10 2.50
N MET A 271 49.74 -3.90 1.67
CA MET A 271 49.61 -2.70 0.85
C MET A 271 48.15 -2.27 0.71
N THR A 272 47.91 -1.02 0.35
CA THR A 272 46.57 -0.56 -0.04
C THR A 272 46.34 -0.78 -1.52
N ILE A 273 45.26 -1.48 -1.86
CA ILE A 273 44.83 -1.71 -3.24
C ILE A 273 43.47 -1.05 -3.44
N GLU A 274 43.34 -0.32 -4.55
CA GLU A 274 42.08 0.33 -4.89
C GLU A 274 40.93 -0.69 -4.99
N GLY A 275 39.79 -0.38 -4.38
CA GLY A 275 38.63 -1.28 -4.29
C GLY A 275 38.70 -2.34 -3.19
N TYR A 276 39.88 -2.60 -2.62
CA TYR A 276 40.07 -3.60 -1.55
C TYR A 276 40.55 -3.02 -0.22
N GLY A 277 41.07 -1.79 -0.21
CA GLY A 277 41.67 -1.18 0.98
C GLY A 277 43.01 -1.83 1.32
N THR A 278 43.38 -1.85 2.60
CA THR A 278 44.64 -2.45 3.06
C THR A 278 44.52 -3.98 3.08
N VAL A 279 45.35 -4.64 2.28
CA VAL A 279 45.41 -6.10 2.16
C VAL A 279 46.74 -6.64 2.68
N ASN A 280 46.70 -7.83 3.28
CA ASN A 280 47.90 -8.60 3.60
C ASN A 280 48.49 -9.19 2.30
N ILE A 281 49.79 -9.03 2.10
CA ILE A 281 50.53 -9.58 0.95
C ILE A 281 51.75 -10.39 1.37
N SER A 282 51.95 -10.59 2.67
CA SER A 282 53.14 -11.26 3.23
C SER A 282 53.28 -12.70 2.74
N HIS A 283 52.16 -13.42 2.59
CA HIS A 283 52.13 -14.80 2.10
C HIS A 283 52.50 -14.93 0.62
N LEU A 284 52.50 -13.82 -0.14
CA LEU A 284 52.79 -13.79 -1.57
C LEU A 284 54.29 -13.59 -1.88
N ILE A 285 55.12 -13.36 -0.85
CA ILE A 285 56.57 -13.14 -1.02
C ILE A 285 57.26 -14.40 -1.54
N SER A 286 56.87 -15.57 -1.03
CA SER A 286 57.40 -16.88 -1.44
C SER A 286 56.73 -17.48 -2.68
N THR A 287 55.69 -16.82 -3.21
CA THR A 287 54.94 -17.32 -4.36
C THR A 287 55.70 -17.07 -5.67
N PRO A 288 55.71 -18.03 -6.62
CA PRO A 288 56.26 -17.81 -7.95
C PRO A 288 55.71 -16.56 -8.64
N VAL A 289 56.59 -15.76 -9.24
CA VAL A 289 56.25 -14.46 -9.84
C VAL A 289 55.16 -14.59 -10.90
N ASN A 290 55.23 -15.63 -11.74
CA ASN A 290 54.24 -15.91 -12.78
C ASN A 290 52.83 -16.16 -12.21
N THR A 291 52.72 -17.04 -11.22
CA THR A 291 51.44 -17.39 -10.58
C THR A 291 50.81 -16.17 -9.91
N ARG A 292 51.63 -15.41 -9.18
CA ARG A 292 51.17 -14.21 -8.47
C ARG A 292 50.69 -13.12 -9.44
N ASP A 293 51.43 -12.86 -10.51
CA ASP A 293 51.07 -11.85 -11.50
C ASP A 293 49.77 -12.23 -12.25
N GLN A 294 49.60 -13.52 -12.58
CA GLN A 294 48.35 -14.02 -13.17
C GLN A 294 47.17 -13.92 -12.20
N ALA A 295 47.36 -14.28 -10.92
CA ALA A 295 46.34 -14.16 -9.90
C ALA A 295 45.90 -12.71 -9.70
N PHE A 296 46.85 -11.77 -9.70
CA PHE A 296 46.57 -10.34 -9.62
C PHE A 296 45.74 -9.85 -10.81
N ASP A 297 46.15 -10.17 -12.05
CA ASP A 297 45.42 -9.84 -13.27
C ASP A 297 43.97 -10.36 -13.22
N LEU A 298 43.82 -11.62 -12.82
CA LEU A 298 42.52 -12.29 -12.66
C LEU A 298 41.65 -11.60 -11.61
N LYS A 299 42.22 -11.22 -10.47
CA LYS A 299 41.54 -10.47 -9.42
C LYS A 299 41.00 -9.15 -9.94
N MET A 300 41.83 -8.37 -10.66
CA MET A 300 41.42 -7.06 -11.18
C MET A 300 40.31 -7.18 -12.23
N ARG A 301 40.41 -8.14 -13.17
CA ARG A 301 39.33 -8.44 -14.13
C ARG A 301 38.03 -8.79 -13.44
N MET A 302 38.09 -9.72 -12.48
CA MET A 302 36.91 -10.17 -11.73
C MET A 302 36.29 -9.01 -10.95
N THR A 303 37.11 -8.17 -10.32
CA THR A 303 36.64 -6.97 -9.59
C THR A 303 35.90 -6.01 -10.50
N ALA A 304 36.44 -5.77 -11.69
CA ALA A 304 35.82 -4.88 -12.66
C ALA A 304 34.49 -5.44 -13.17
N TYR A 305 34.48 -6.73 -13.53
CA TYR A 305 33.29 -7.40 -14.05
C TYR A 305 32.18 -7.53 -13.00
N TRP A 306 32.56 -7.84 -11.75
CA TRP A 306 31.62 -8.09 -10.66
C TRP A 306 30.69 -6.90 -10.39
N LYS A 307 31.17 -5.67 -10.57
CA LYS A 307 30.33 -4.47 -10.47
C LYS A 307 29.14 -4.51 -11.42
N HIS A 308 29.34 -5.03 -12.63
CA HIS A 308 28.30 -5.13 -13.66
C HIS A 308 27.32 -6.25 -13.33
N VAL A 309 27.80 -7.40 -12.86
CA VAL A 309 26.96 -8.51 -12.39
C VAL A 309 26.01 -8.04 -11.29
N LEU A 310 26.52 -7.36 -10.26
CA LEU A 310 25.71 -6.84 -9.16
C LEU A 310 24.66 -5.83 -9.64
N ARG A 311 25.04 -4.91 -10.54
CA ARG A 311 24.12 -3.92 -11.10
C ARG A 311 23.02 -4.60 -11.92
N ARG A 312 23.38 -5.49 -12.85
CA ARG A 312 22.42 -6.25 -13.67
C ARG A 312 21.47 -7.08 -12.82
N MET A 313 21.93 -7.66 -11.73
CA MET A 313 21.09 -8.41 -10.80
C MET A 313 19.99 -7.52 -10.22
N VAL A 314 20.35 -6.35 -9.67
CA VAL A 314 19.39 -5.40 -9.09
C VAL A 314 18.42 -4.88 -10.15
N ASP A 315 18.94 -4.41 -11.28
CA ASP A 315 18.13 -3.82 -12.35
C ASP A 315 17.14 -4.83 -12.93
N SER A 316 17.59 -6.07 -13.18
CA SER A 316 16.75 -7.13 -13.77
C SER A 316 15.64 -7.57 -12.81
N VAL A 317 15.95 -7.68 -11.52
CA VAL A 317 14.96 -8.02 -10.47
C VAL A 317 13.92 -6.90 -10.35
N ALA A 318 14.34 -5.64 -10.34
CA ALA A 318 13.44 -4.48 -10.29
C ALA A 318 12.51 -4.40 -11.51
N LEU A 319 13.06 -4.57 -12.71
CA LEU A 319 12.28 -4.59 -13.95
C LEU A 319 11.27 -5.74 -13.96
N LYS A 320 11.69 -6.93 -13.53
CA LYS A 320 10.80 -8.09 -13.48
C LYS A 320 9.68 -7.92 -12.46
N LEU A 321 9.99 -7.40 -11.28
CA LEU A 321 9.00 -7.06 -10.26
C LEU A 321 7.94 -6.12 -10.85
N ARG A 322 8.37 -5.02 -11.46
CA ARG A 322 7.46 -4.02 -12.04
C ARG A 322 6.57 -4.60 -13.12
N PHE A 323 7.14 -5.39 -14.02
CA PHE A 323 6.39 -6.07 -15.08
C PHE A 323 5.32 -7.02 -14.51
N LEU A 324 5.69 -7.83 -13.52
CA LEU A 324 4.75 -8.77 -12.90
C LEU A 324 3.63 -8.06 -12.13
N MET A 325 3.94 -6.97 -11.41
CA MET A 325 2.93 -6.15 -10.74
C MET A 325 1.90 -5.60 -11.74
N GLN A 326 2.37 -5.06 -12.88
CA GLN A 326 1.47 -4.56 -13.93
C GLN A 326 0.58 -5.67 -14.48
N LYS A 327 1.16 -6.84 -14.75
CA LYS A 327 0.40 -7.99 -15.26
C LYS A 327 -0.67 -8.47 -14.27
N VAL A 328 -0.33 -8.54 -12.98
CA VAL A 328 -1.28 -8.92 -11.93
C VAL A 328 -2.47 -7.96 -11.90
N VAL A 329 -2.20 -6.66 -11.86
CA VAL A 329 -3.24 -5.63 -11.70
C VAL A 329 -4.08 -5.48 -12.96
N ASN A 330 -3.48 -5.55 -14.15
CA ASN A 330 -4.18 -5.25 -15.39
C ASN A 330 -4.91 -6.45 -15.98
N ASP A 331 -4.32 -7.65 -15.86
CA ASP A 331 -4.71 -8.81 -16.66
C ASP A 331 -5.19 -10.00 -15.80
N GLU A 332 -4.57 -10.24 -14.64
CA GLU A 332 -4.79 -11.49 -13.90
C GLU A 332 -5.86 -11.36 -12.79
N ILE A 333 -5.88 -10.26 -12.03
CA ILE A 333 -6.72 -10.16 -10.81
C ILE A 333 -8.22 -10.14 -11.11
N GLU A 334 -8.63 -9.39 -12.14
CA GLU A 334 -10.03 -9.28 -12.56
C GLU A 334 -10.57 -10.63 -13.04
N VAL A 335 -9.79 -11.32 -13.89
CA VAL A 335 -10.14 -12.64 -14.44
C VAL A 335 -10.23 -13.68 -13.32
N GLU A 336 -9.27 -13.72 -12.41
CA GLU A 336 -9.29 -14.70 -11.31
C GLU A 336 -10.45 -14.44 -10.35
N ILE A 337 -10.75 -13.18 -10.02
CA ILE A 337 -11.89 -12.85 -9.16
C ILE A 337 -13.20 -13.26 -9.83
N MET A 338 -13.38 -12.94 -11.12
CA MET A 338 -14.58 -13.35 -11.85
C MET A 338 -14.73 -14.87 -11.81
N ASN A 339 -13.68 -15.63 -12.12
CA ASN A 339 -13.72 -17.09 -12.10
C ASN A 339 -14.04 -17.64 -10.72
N GLU A 340 -13.37 -17.14 -9.67
CA GLU A 340 -13.59 -17.62 -8.31
C GLU A 340 -15.00 -17.31 -7.82
N VAL A 341 -15.53 -16.10 -8.06
CA VAL A 341 -16.88 -15.72 -7.62
C VAL A 341 -17.96 -16.49 -8.39
N MET A 342 -17.83 -16.61 -9.71
CA MET A 342 -18.86 -17.26 -10.54
C MET A 342 -18.89 -18.78 -10.41
N VAL A 343 -17.72 -19.42 -10.39
CA VAL A 343 -17.61 -20.88 -10.49
C VAL A 343 -17.49 -21.54 -9.12
N HIS A 344 -16.64 -20.98 -8.25
CA HIS A 344 -16.25 -21.64 -7.00
C HIS A 344 -16.88 -21.03 -5.75
N GLY A 345 -17.33 -19.77 -5.84
CA GLY A 345 -17.87 -18.97 -4.75
C GLY A 345 -19.34 -19.26 -4.41
N GLY A 346 -19.98 -20.22 -5.08
CA GLY A 346 -21.41 -20.50 -4.94
C GLY A 346 -22.31 -19.51 -5.69
N GLY A 347 -21.78 -18.89 -6.75
CA GLY A 347 -22.51 -18.01 -7.65
C GLY A 347 -22.75 -16.61 -7.10
N ILE A 348 -23.14 -15.72 -8.00
CA ILE A 348 -23.40 -14.31 -7.66
C ILE A 348 -24.66 -14.12 -6.79
N GLU A 349 -25.50 -15.15 -6.71
CA GLU A 349 -26.71 -15.17 -5.90
C GLU A 349 -26.45 -14.88 -4.42
N LYS A 350 -25.26 -15.19 -3.91
CA LYS A 350 -24.87 -14.83 -2.54
C LYS A 350 -24.85 -13.33 -2.29
N MET A 351 -24.63 -12.51 -3.32
CA MET A 351 -24.68 -11.05 -3.21
C MET A 351 -26.11 -10.52 -3.02
N LEU A 352 -27.13 -11.29 -3.39
CA LEU A 352 -28.55 -10.91 -3.20
C LEU A 352 -28.94 -10.91 -1.71
N ASN A 353 -28.18 -11.62 -0.88
CA ASN A 353 -28.42 -11.67 0.56
C ASN A 353 -27.66 -10.54 1.27
N GLU A 354 -28.40 -9.55 1.77
CA GLU A 354 -27.82 -8.47 2.58
C GLU A 354 -27.29 -9.05 3.92
N PRO A 355 -26.07 -8.65 4.36
CA PRO A 355 -25.54 -9.11 5.64
C PRO A 355 -26.47 -8.72 6.80
N PRO A 356 -26.71 -9.60 7.80
CA PRO A 356 -27.66 -9.34 8.88
C PRO A 356 -27.41 -8.03 9.65
N LEU A 357 -26.15 -7.64 9.82
CA LEU A 357 -25.77 -6.39 10.48
C LEU A 357 -26.15 -5.15 9.65
N VAL A 358 -25.96 -5.21 8.33
CA VAL A 358 -26.31 -4.12 7.41
C VAL A 358 -27.82 -4.01 7.30
N ALA A 359 -28.52 -5.16 7.14
CA ALA A 359 -29.97 -5.22 7.11
C ALA A 359 -30.60 -4.64 8.39
N LYS A 360 -30.08 -5.01 9.58
CA LYS A 360 -30.54 -4.47 10.86
C LYS A 360 -30.28 -2.97 10.98
N LYS A 361 -29.13 -2.48 10.47
CA LYS A 361 -28.83 -1.04 10.46
C LYS A 361 -29.76 -0.28 9.52
N ARG A 362 -30.01 -0.81 8.32
CA ARG A 362 -30.98 -0.26 7.35
C ARG A 362 -32.37 -0.17 7.94
N GLU A 363 -32.86 -1.25 8.52
CA GLU A 363 -34.18 -1.31 9.16
C GLU A 363 -34.28 -0.26 10.28
N ARG A 364 -33.25 -0.12 11.10
CA ARG A 364 -33.22 0.87 12.20
C ARG A 364 -33.26 2.31 11.68
N LEU A 365 -32.53 2.61 10.61
CA LEU A 365 -32.53 3.92 9.96
C LEU A 365 -33.88 4.20 9.29
N GLN A 366 -34.45 3.24 8.58
CA GLN A 366 -35.78 3.36 7.95
C GLN A 366 -36.87 3.64 8.99
N ARG A 367 -36.88 2.88 10.11
CA ARG A 367 -37.81 3.15 11.23
C ARG A 367 -37.60 4.55 11.83
N SER A 368 -36.34 4.96 12.02
CA SER A 368 -36.04 6.29 12.56
C SER A 368 -36.49 7.41 11.61
N ILE A 369 -36.34 7.23 10.30
CA ILE A 369 -36.78 8.18 9.29
C ILE A 369 -38.31 8.30 9.31
N GLY A 370 -39.03 7.17 9.34
CA GLY A 370 -40.50 7.17 9.44
C GLY A 370 -41.00 7.91 10.69
N LEU A 371 -40.43 7.62 11.86
CA LEU A 371 -40.79 8.31 13.10
C LEU A 371 -40.48 9.82 13.07
N LEU A 372 -39.38 10.23 12.44
CA LEU A 372 -39.02 11.64 12.29
C LEU A 372 -39.95 12.37 11.31
N GLN A 373 -40.41 11.70 10.26
CA GLN A 373 -41.40 12.23 9.32
C GLN A 373 -42.76 12.41 10.01
N GLU A 374 -43.24 11.40 10.73
CA GLU A 374 -44.46 11.49 11.54
C GLU A 374 -44.36 12.61 12.59
N SER A 375 -43.24 12.68 13.30
CA SER A 375 -43.01 13.74 14.31
C SER A 375 -43.02 15.14 13.69
N LYS A 376 -42.50 15.29 12.48
CA LYS A 376 -42.51 16.54 11.73
C LYS A 376 -43.94 16.93 11.36
N GLU A 377 -44.73 16.00 10.81
CA GLU A 377 -46.13 16.24 10.44
C GLU A 377 -46.97 16.65 11.65
N VAL A 378 -46.81 15.98 12.80
CA VAL A 378 -47.53 16.32 14.03
C VAL A 378 -47.19 17.74 14.50
N ILE A 379 -45.91 18.14 14.46
CA ILE A 379 -45.50 19.48 14.90
C ILE A 379 -45.97 20.55 13.90
N GLU A 380 -45.94 20.28 12.61
CA GLU A 380 -46.48 21.17 11.59
C GLU A 380 -47.99 21.38 11.79
N GLN A 381 -48.75 20.33 12.08
CA GLN A 381 -50.18 20.44 12.42
C GLN A 381 -50.43 21.26 13.69
N VAL A 382 -49.59 21.11 14.73
CA VAL A 382 -49.70 21.92 15.95
C VAL A 382 -49.40 23.39 15.67
N ILE A 383 -48.39 23.68 14.85
CA ILE A 383 -48.06 25.05 14.45
C ILE A 383 -49.20 25.66 13.63
N ASP A 384 -49.74 24.94 12.65
CA ASP A 384 -50.85 25.41 11.80
C ASP A 384 -52.12 25.62 12.62
N GLY A 385 -52.42 24.75 13.59
CA GLY A 385 -53.55 24.91 14.51
C GLY A 385 -53.43 26.14 15.41
N ILE A 386 -52.22 26.55 15.77
CA ILE A 386 -51.95 27.79 16.52
C ILE A 386 -52.16 29.03 15.62
N VAL A 387 -51.85 28.94 14.33
CA VAL A 387 -51.99 30.06 13.37
C VAL A 387 -53.45 30.28 12.94
N VAL A 388 -54.28 29.23 12.93
CA VAL A 388 -55.69 29.29 12.50
C VAL A 388 -56.66 29.74 13.60
N THR A 389 -56.18 29.89 14.84
CA THR A 389 -57.02 30.28 16.00
C THR A 389 -56.91 31.75 16.43
N ASP A 390 -56.13 32.56 15.70
CA ASP A 390 -56.21 34.03 15.72
C ASP A 390 -57.33 34.54 14.80
#